data_AF-A0A832U2A2-F1
#
_entry.id   AF-A0A832U2A2-F1
#
_cell.length_a   1.000
_cell.length_b   1.000
_cell.length_c   1.000
_cell.angle_alpha   90.00
_cell.angle_beta   90.00
_cell.angle_gamma   90.00
#
_symmetry.space_group_name_H-M   'P 1'
#
loop_
_entity.id
_entity.type
_entity.pdbx_description
1 polymer ?
#
loop_
_entity_poly.entity_id
_entity_poly.type
_entity_poly.pdbx_seq_one_letter_code
_entity_poly.pdbx_strand_id
1 'polypeptide(L)'
;MRFSLNTIAEDLSPLSVAILELLKENDKKPVKGKIAFQKEMFLISNYIDKVNERAEFIPHFLGPYSEASEVSMDNLISMGLVEKEGNAYKITSSGIKVLGLKQDIFSSDEIESIADFKEFINNLTNDEILLFIYASYPGYTIESTEYRRIMKSRVKNSISIYKKGIVSLEKAAFLAGLNIETFLDLLRR
;
A
#
# COMPACT_ATOMS: atom_id res chain seq x y z
N MET A 1 20.45 -26.38 7.09
CA MET A 1 19.86 -26.01 8.40
C MET A 1 18.38 -25.75 8.18
N ARG A 2 17.48 -26.49 8.85
CA ARG A 2 16.06 -26.09 8.94
C ARG A 2 15.95 -25.18 10.15
N PHE A 3 15.88 -23.87 9.93
CA PHE A 3 15.54 -22.94 11.01
C PHE A 3 14.13 -23.28 11.51
N SER A 4 13.93 -23.30 12.83
CA SER A 4 12.60 -23.50 13.39
C SER A 4 11.74 -22.26 13.10
N LEU A 5 10.42 -22.42 12.96
CA LEU A 5 9.52 -21.27 12.76
C LEU A 5 9.59 -20.25 13.90
N ASN A 6 9.91 -20.70 15.12
CA ASN A 6 10.10 -19.83 16.28
C ASN A 6 11.34 -18.94 16.11
N THR A 7 12.46 -19.50 15.65
CA THR A 7 13.69 -18.75 15.37
C THR A 7 13.45 -17.69 14.29
N ILE A 8 12.72 -18.05 13.23
CA ILE A 8 12.35 -17.10 12.17
C ILE A 8 11.47 -15.99 12.73
N ALA A 9 10.51 -16.32 13.60
CA ALA A 9 9.62 -15.33 14.20
C ALA A 9 10.42 -14.32 15.03
N GLU A 10 11.35 -14.76 15.88
CA GLU A 10 12.15 -13.87 16.75
C GLU A 10 12.81 -12.72 15.97
N ASP A 11 13.29 -12.97 14.76
CA ASP A 11 14.02 -12.00 13.93
C ASP A 11 13.11 -11.06 13.10
N LEU A 12 11.78 -11.25 13.09
CA LEU A 12 10.89 -10.40 12.30
C LEU A 12 10.78 -8.98 12.88
N SER A 13 11.13 -8.00 12.06
CA SER A 13 10.91 -6.57 12.32
C SER A 13 9.41 -6.21 12.27
N PRO A 14 8.97 -5.10 12.90
CA PRO A 14 7.61 -4.59 12.71
C PRO A 14 7.25 -4.36 11.24
N LEU A 15 8.20 -3.90 10.42
CA LEU A 15 8.02 -3.76 8.98
C LEU A 15 7.70 -5.10 8.31
N SER A 16 8.45 -6.16 8.64
CA SER A 16 8.21 -7.51 8.11
C SER A 16 6.87 -8.08 8.59
N VAL A 17 6.50 -7.84 9.85
CA VAL A 17 5.19 -8.26 10.39
C VAL A 17 4.06 -7.51 9.69
N ALA A 18 4.21 -6.21 9.41
CA ALA A 18 3.20 -5.42 8.69
C ALA A 18 2.99 -5.93 7.26
N ILE A 19 4.06 -6.36 6.57
CA ILE A 19 3.96 -7.00 5.26
C ILE A 19 3.17 -8.31 5.36
N LEU A 20 3.41 -9.13 6.39
CA LEU A 20 2.67 -10.38 6.58
C LEU A 20 1.19 -10.14 6.92
N GLU A 21 0.87 -9.17 7.79
CA GLU A 21 -0.52 -8.77 8.04
C GLU A 21 -1.17 -8.30 6.74
N LEU A 22 -0.53 -7.36 6.01
CA LEU A 22 -1.01 -6.90 4.72
C LEU A 22 -1.32 -8.07 3.78
N LEU A 23 -0.44 -9.07 3.66
CA LEU A 23 -0.68 -10.21 2.77
C LEU A 23 -1.75 -11.19 3.28
N LYS A 24 -2.03 -11.23 4.59
CA LYS A 24 -3.08 -12.05 5.19
C LYS A 24 -4.48 -11.46 4.98
N GLU A 25 -4.61 -10.13 4.97
CA GLU A 25 -5.90 -9.44 4.90
C GLU A 25 -6.69 -9.69 3.60
N ASN A 26 -7.99 -9.38 3.62
CA ASN A 26 -8.93 -9.52 2.50
C ASN A 26 -8.92 -10.93 1.88
N ASP A 27 -9.14 -11.96 2.70
CA ASP A 27 -9.11 -13.38 2.30
C ASP A 27 -7.79 -13.79 1.62
N LYS A 28 -6.67 -13.21 2.07
CA LYS A 28 -5.33 -13.45 1.50
C LYS A 28 -5.26 -13.09 0.02
N LYS A 29 -6.05 -12.09 -0.42
CA LYS A 29 -5.95 -11.55 -1.78
C LYS A 29 -4.51 -11.09 -2.05
N PRO A 30 -3.92 -11.45 -3.19
CA PRO A 30 -2.53 -11.10 -3.49
C PRO A 30 -2.35 -9.58 -3.63
N VAL A 31 -1.20 -9.07 -3.18
CA VAL A 31 -0.78 -7.70 -3.49
C VAL A 31 -0.23 -7.67 -4.91
N LYS A 32 -0.84 -6.84 -5.78
CA LYS A 32 -0.60 -6.85 -7.23
C LYS A 32 0.47 -5.86 -7.66
N GLY A 33 1.70 -6.34 -7.80
CA GLY A 33 2.80 -5.56 -8.35
C GLY A 33 3.47 -4.63 -7.35
N LYS A 34 4.66 -4.15 -7.73
CA LYS A 34 5.49 -3.28 -6.90
C LYS A 34 4.84 -1.93 -6.58
N ILE A 35 4.04 -1.37 -7.49
CA ILE A 35 3.38 -0.08 -7.27
C ILE A 35 2.39 -0.18 -6.11
N ALA A 36 1.45 -1.13 -6.16
CA ALA A 36 0.48 -1.34 -5.10
C ALA A 36 1.18 -1.61 -3.76
N PHE A 37 2.13 -2.55 -3.74
CA PHE A 37 2.90 -2.88 -2.54
C PHE A 37 3.56 -1.65 -1.91
N GLN A 38 4.33 -0.89 -2.69
CA GLN A 38 5.04 0.29 -2.18
C GLN A 38 4.08 1.37 -1.66
N LYS A 39 2.87 1.49 -2.25
CA LYS A 39 1.89 2.51 -1.82
C LYS A 39 1.07 2.06 -0.62
N GLU A 40 0.72 0.78 -0.53
CA GLU A 40 0.12 0.21 0.68
C GLU A 40 1.06 0.39 1.86
N MET A 41 2.33 -0.02 1.71
CA MET A 41 3.33 0.14 2.78
C MET A 41 3.58 1.61 3.14
N PHE A 42 3.53 2.52 2.17
CA PHE A 42 3.64 3.95 2.44
C PHE A 42 2.47 4.48 3.28
N LEU A 43 1.23 4.10 2.97
CA LEU A 43 0.07 4.53 3.76
C LEU A 43 0.11 3.93 5.17
N ILE A 44 0.45 2.64 5.27
CA ILE A 44 0.65 1.96 6.55
C ILE A 44 1.73 2.66 7.38
N SER A 45 2.88 2.99 6.79
CA SER A 45 3.97 3.65 7.51
C SER A 45 3.63 5.10 7.91
N ASN A 46 2.71 5.78 7.23
CA ASN A 46 2.26 7.11 7.65
C ASN A 46 1.27 7.06 8.82
N TYR A 47 0.66 5.90 9.07
CA TYR A 47 -0.31 5.70 10.15
C TYR A 47 0.30 5.00 11.37
N ILE A 48 1.22 4.05 11.15
CA ILE A 48 1.81 3.19 12.18
C ILE A 48 3.27 3.54 12.40
N ASP A 49 3.58 4.20 13.53
CA ASP A 49 4.94 4.68 13.87
C ASP A 49 5.99 3.56 13.86
N LYS A 50 5.64 2.39 14.43
CA LYS A 50 6.54 1.20 14.47
C LYS A 50 6.98 0.76 13.07
N VAL A 51 6.15 0.99 12.05
CA VAL A 51 6.47 0.71 10.65
C VAL A 51 7.27 1.86 10.06
N ASN A 52 6.88 3.11 10.36
CA ASN A 52 7.56 4.33 9.90
C ASN A 52 9.06 4.32 10.22
N GLU A 53 9.40 3.99 11.47
CA GLU A 53 10.78 3.95 12.00
C GLU A 53 11.74 3.05 11.19
N ARG A 54 11.20 2.10 10.42
CA ARG A 54 11.97 1.12 9.64
C ARG A 54 11.83 1.30 8.14
N ALA A 55 10.76 1.97 7.69
CA ALA A 55 10.38 1.98 6.29
C ALA A 55 11.17 3.01 5.46
N GLU A 56 11.62 4.12 6.06
CA GLU A 56 12.55 5.07 5.40
C GLU A 56 12.12 5.49 3.98
N PHE A 57 10.85 5.88 3.81
CA PHE A 57 10.34 6.27 2.50
C PHE A 57 10.97 7.56 1.98
N ILE A 58 11.35 7.56 0.70
CA ILE A 58 11.91 8.72 -0.01
C ILE A 58 11.16 9.01 -1.32
N PRO A 59 11.20 10.25 -1.85
CA PRO A 59 10.71 10.56 -3.20
C PRO A 59 11.46 9.76 -4.27
N HIS A 60 10.74 9.22 -5.25
CA HIS A 60 11.30 8.41 -6.34
C HIS A 60 10.45 8.51 -7.63
N PHE A 61 10.84 7.80 -8.68
CA PHE A 61 10.22 7.87 -10.03
C PHE A 61 8.70 7.68 -10.06
N LEU A 62 8.15 6.86 -9.16
CA LEU A 62 6.71 6.59 -9.06
C LEU A 62 6.13 7.12 -7.75
N GLY A 63 6.71 8.17 -7.17
CA GLY A 63 6.33 8.69 -5.86
C GLY A 63 7.11 8.03 -4.72
N PRO A 64 6.53 7.88 -3.52
CA PRO A 64 7.23 7.36 -2.35
C PRO A 64 7.73 5.93 -2.58
N TYR A 65 8.98 5.68 -2.24
CA TYR A 65 9.61 4.37 -2.36
C TYR A 65 10.42 4.05 -1.11
N SER A 66 10.37 2.81 -0.68
CA SER A 66 11.12 2.27 0.44
C SER A 66 11.92 1.06 -0.04
N GLU A 67 13.25 1.21 -0.03
CA GLU A 67 14.17 0.08 -0.25
C GLU A 67 14.05 -0.93 0.89
N ALA A 68 13.93 -0.45 2.14
CA ALA A 68 13.75 -1.31 3.31
C ALA A 68 12.51 -2.22 3.21
N SER A 69 11.40 -1.73 2.64
CA SER A 69 10.19 -2.52 2.38
C SER A 69 10.42 -3.57 1.29
N GLU A 70 11.15 -3.23 0.23
CA GLU A 70 11.50 -4.18 -0.84
C GLU A 70 12.42 -5.30 -0.30
N VAL A 71 13.49 -4.93 0.42
CA VAL A 71 14.40 -5.89 1.07
C VAL A 71 13.64 -6.77 2.07
N SER A 72 12.72 -6.20 2.84
CA SER A 72 11.90 -6.97 3.78
C SER A 72 11.01 -8.00 3.06
N MET A 73 10.38 -7.63 1.95
CA MET A 73 9.60 -8.56 1.12
C MET A 73 10.49 -9.69 0.56
N ASP A 74 11.66 -9.35 0.02
CA ASP A 74 12.58 -10.34 -0.55
C ASP A 74 13.15 -11.31 0.50
N ASN A 75 13.39 -10.82 1.72
CA ASN A 75 13.75 -11.66 2.86
C ASN A 75 12.62 -12.62 3.24
N LEU A 76 11.38 -12.14 3.32
CA LEU A 76 10.20 -12.98 3.61
C LEU A 76 9.99 -14.05 2.54
N ILE A 77 10.26 -13.74 1.28
CA ILE A 77 10.26 -14.72 0.17
C ILE A 77 11.36 -15.76 0.36
N SER A 78 12.58 -15.30 0.67
CA SER A 78 13.73 -16.19 0.89
C SER A 78 13.54 -17.14 2.07
N MET A 79 12.80 -16.70 3.10
CA MET A 79 12.40 -17.52 4.25
C MET A 79 11.21 -18.46 3.95
N GLY A 80 10.58 -18.36 2.77
CA GLY A 80 9.40 -19.14 2.40
C GLY A 80 8.11 -18.74 3.13
N LEU A 81 8.07 -17.53 3.70
CA LEU A 81 6.88 -16.97 4.37
C LEU A 81 5.94 -16.28 3.37
N VAL A 82 6.50 -15.82 2.25
CA VAL A 82 5.78 -15.21 1.14
C VAL A 82 6.18 -15.92 -0.16
N GLU A 83 5.24 -16.07 -1.08
CA GLU A 83 5.49 -16.52 -2.43
C GLU A 83 5.24 -15.39 -3.43
N LYS A 84 6.02 -15.38 -4.51
CA LYS A 84 5.85 -14.45 -5.61
C LYS A 84 5.39 -15.22 -6.85
N GLU A 85 4.18 -14.94 -7.30
CA GLU A 85 3.61 -15.51 -8.52
C GLU A 85 3.52 -14.42 -9.59
N GLY A 86 4.45 -14.44 -10.55
CA GLY A 86 4.56 -13.38 -11.55
C GLY A 86 4.85 -12.03 -10.88
N ASN A 87 3.89 -11.10 -10.93
CA ASN A 87 4.01 -9.80 -10.29
C ASN A 87 3.29 -9.69 -8.94
N ALA A 88 2.65 -10.77 -8.46
CA ALA A 88 1.84 -10.74 -7.26
C ALA A 88 2.54 -11.41 -6.08
N TYR A 89 2.28 -10.93 -4.87
CA TYR A 89 2.79 -11.47 -3.62
C TYR A 89 1.66 -12.12 -2.83
N LYS A 90 1.90 -13.30 -2.25
CA LYS A 90 0.95 -14.05 -1.44
C LYS A 90 1.62 -14.58 -0.17
N ILE A 91 0.91 -14.55 0.95
CA ILE A 91 1.39 -15.18 2.18
C ILE A 91 1.28 -16.71 2.09
N THR A 92 2.31 -17.42 2.53
CA THR A 92 2.29 -18.89 2.57
C THR A 92 1.65 -19.41 3.87
N SER A 93 1.38 -20.72 3.92
CA SER A 93 0.95 -21.36 5.17
C SER A 93 1.99 -21.21 6.30
N SER A 94 3.28 -21.16 5.98
CA SER A 94 4.34 -20.90 6.96
C SER A 94 4.32 -19.45 7.43
N GLY A 95 4.10 -18.50 6.52
CA GLY A 95 3.92 -17.08 6.84
C GLY A 95 2.78 -16.85 7.84
N ILE A 96 1.63 -17.47 7.61
CA ILE A 96 0.47 -17.38 8.52
C ILE A 96 0.82 -17.93 9.91
N LYS A 97 1.52 -19.08 9.99
CA LYS A 97 1.91 -19.67 11.26
C LYS A 97 2.87 -18.77 12.04
N VAL A 98 3.87 -18.21 11.35
CA VAL A 98 4.84 -17.29 11.96
C VAL A 98 4.17 -16.00 12.43
N LEU A 99 3.26 -15.46 11.63
CA LEU A 99 2.46 -14.29 12.00
C LEU A 99 1.62 -14.54 13.26
N GLY A 100 1.05 -15.74 13.40
CA GLY A 100 0.32 -16.16 14.59
C GLY A 100 1.17 -16.17 15.88
N LEU A 101 2.50 -16.14 15.79
CA LEU A 101 3.42 -16.01 16.92
C LEU A 101 3.78 -14.54 17.25
N LYS A 102 3.24 -13.57 16.48
CA LYS A 102 3.55 -12.13 16.56
C LYS A 102 2.30 -11.26 16.79
N GLN A 103 1.27 -11.82 17.42
CA GLN A 103 -0.02 -11.15 17.61
C GLN A 103 0.06 -9.85 18.46
N ASP A 104 1.11 -9.68 19.26
CA ASP A 104 1.26 -8.53 20.16
C ASP A 104 1.99 -7.33 19.53
N ILE A 105 2.40 -7.42 18.26
CA ILE A 105 3.15 -6.35 17.59
C ILE A 105 2.24 -5.16 17.23
N PHE A 106 1.04 -5.44 16.77
CA PHE A 106 0.06 -4.44 16.35
C PHE A 106 -1.23 -4.54 17.15
N SER A 107 -1.82 -3.40 17.47
CA SER A 107 -3.17 -3.35 18.06
C SER A 107 -4.23 -3.80 17.04
N SER A 108 -5.45 -4.05 17.52
CA SER A 108 -6.61 -4.30 16.65
C SER A 108 -6.81 -3.19 15.63
N ASP A 109 -6.69 -1.94 16.06
CA ASP A 109 -6.96 -0.75 15.24
C ASP A 109 -5.86 -0.57 14.18
N GLU A 110 -4.61 -0.89 14.53
CA GLU A 110 -3.48 -0.92 13.58
C GLU A 110 -3.69 -1.99 12.51
N ILE A 111 -4.16 -3.20 12.89
CA ILE A 111 -4.46 -4.29 11.95
C ILE A 111 -5.66 -3.94 11.05
N GLU A 112 -6.73 -3.37 11.61
CA GLU A 112 -7.90 -2.90 10.85
C GLU A 112 -7.50 -1.84 9.83
N SER A 113 -6.63 -0.90 10.21
CA SER A 113 -6.12 0.12 9.29
C SER A 113 -5.30 -0.48 8.15
N ILE A 114 -4.49 -1.53 8.40
CA ILE A 114 -3.78 -2.28 7.35
C ILE A 114 -4.78 -2.90 6.37
N ALA A 115 -5.87 -3.50 6.87
CA ALA A 115 -6.92 -4.07 6.03
C ALA A 115 -7.61 -3.01 5.16
N ASP A 116 -7.95 -1.86 5.76
CA ASP A 116 -8.56 -0.73 5.07
C ASP A 116 -7.67 -0.18 3.95
N PHE A 117 -6.37 0.03 4.21
CA PHE A 117 -5.44 0.48 3.18
C PHE A 117 -5.30 -0.52 2.04
N LYS A 118 -5.27 -1.82 2.36
CA LYS A 118 -5.26 -2.88 1.36
C LYS A 118 -6.52 -2.87 0.50
N GLU A 119 -7.69 -2.77 1.13
CA GLU A 119 -8.96 -2.73 0.40
C GLU A 119 -9.03 -1.49 -0.51
N PHE A 120 -8.63 -0.33 0.03
CA PHE A 120 -8.56 0.91 -0.71
C PHE A 120 -7.70 0.78 -1.97
N ILE A 121 -6.45 0.30 -1.83
CA ILE A 121 -5.51 0.19 -2.96
C ILE A 121 -5.95 -0.87 -3.98
N ASN A 122 -6.48 -2.01 -3.52
CA ASN A 122 -6.88 -3.10 -4.43
C ASN A 122 -8.04 -2.74 -5.37
N ASN A 123 -8.85 -1.74 -5.03
CA ASN A 123 -9.94 -1.26 -5.86
C ASN A 123 -9.52 -0.17 -6.87
N LEU A 124 -8.24 0.23 -6.85
CA LEU A 124 -7.66 1.24 -7.72
C LEU A 124 -6.74 0.64 -8.79
N THR A 125 -6.70 1.30 -9.94
CA THR A 125 -5.67 1.07 -10.97
C THR A 125 -4.37 1.77 -10.57
N ASN A 126 -3.23 1.39 -11.16
CA ASN A 126 -1.95 2.05 -10.89
C ASN A 126 -2.01 3.57 -11.10
N ASP A 127 -2.69 4.05 -12.14
CA ASP A 127 -2.82 5.49 -12.40
C ASP A 127 -3.68 6.20 -11.34
N GLU A 128 -4.70 5.53 -10.80
CA GLU A 128 -5.53 6.07 -9.73
C GLU A 128 -4.81 6.05 -8.38
N ILE A 129 -4.03 5.00 -8.10
CA ILE A 129 -3.14 4.92 -6.94
C ILE A 129 -2.14 6.08 -6.98
N LEU A 130 -1.45 6.27 -8.12
CA LEU A 130 -0.47 7.35 -8.27
C LEU A 130 -1.12 8.73 -8.15
N LEU A 131 -2.32 8.93 -8.71
CA LEU A 131 -3.06 10.17 -8.53
C LEU A 131 -3.34 10.45 -7.04
N PHE A 132 -3.84 9.46 -6.30
CA PHE A 132 -4.14 9.61 -4.89
C PHE A 132 -2.90 10.04 -4.10
N ILE A 133 -1.77 9.39 -4.36
CA ILE A 133 -0.49 9.68 -3.71
C ILE A 133 0.02 11.06 -4.10
N TYR A 134 0.01 11.43 -5.38
CA TYR A 134 0.57 12.71 -5.85
C TYR A 134 -0.24 13.91 -5.37
N ALA A 135 -1.55 13.77 -5.27
CA ALA A 135 -2.41 14.83 -4.74
C ALA A 135 -2.32 14.94 -3.21
N SER A 136 -2.26 13.80 -2.50
CA SER A 136 -2.27 13.78 -1.02
C SER A 136 -0.88 14.02 -0.41
N TYR A 137 0.20 13.66 -1.12
CA TYR A 137 1.58 13.72 -0.63
C TYR A 137 2.53 14.33 -1.68
N PRO A 138 2.34 15.61 -2.05
CA PRO A 138 3.11 16.24 -3.13
C PRO A 138 4.63 16.27 -2.89
N GLY A 139 5.10 16.21 -1.63
CA GLY A 139 6.53 16.15 -1.32
C GLY A 139 7.25 14.94 -1.91
N TYR A 140 6.53 13.86 -2.22
CA TYR A 140 7.11 12.65 -2.81
C TYR A 140 7.12 12.63 -4.33
N THR A 141 6.67 13.71 -4.99
CA THR A 141 6.55 13.74 -6.46
C THR A 141 7.74 14.37 -7.17
N ILE A 142 8.71 14.92 -6.43
CA ILE A 142 9.81 15.73 -6.96
C ILE A 142 10.63 14.96 -8.01
N GLU A 143 10.89 13.68 -7.75
CA GLU A 143 11.65 12.79 -8.65
C GLU A 143 10.77 12.03 -9.64
N SER A 144 9.45 12.30 -9.68
CA SER A 144 8.53 11.45 -10.42
C SER A 144 8.57 11.68 -11.92
N THR A 145 8.82 10.61 -12.68
CA THR A 145 8.79 10.61 -14.15
C THR A 145 7.37 10.59 -14.71
N GLU A 146 6.40 10.10 -13.92
CA GLU A 146 5.00 9.92 -14.32
C GLU A 146 4.10 11.09 -13.94
N TYR A 147 4.56 12.02 -13.09
CA TYR A 147 3.76 13.10 -12.53
C TYR A 147 2.96 13.85 -13.59
N ARG A 148 3.60 14.33 -14.67
CA ARG A 148 2.92 15.09 -15.72
C ARG A 148 1.81 14.29 -16.40
N ARG A 149 2.04 13.00 -16.66
CA ARG A 149 1.05 12.11 -17.30
C ARG A 149 -0.16 11.91 -16.38
N ILE A 150 0.09 11.58 -15.11
CA ILE A 150 -0.95 11.36 -14.11
C ILE A 150 -1.77 12.63 -13.87
N MET A 151 -1.12 13.78 -13.74
CA MET A 151 -1.81 15.04 -13.50
C MET A 151 -2.62 15.50 -14.71
N LYS A 152 -2.21 15.16 -15.94
CA LYS A 152 -3.01 15.42 -17.15
C LYS A 152 -4.31 14.62 -17.16
N SER A 153 -4.33 13.41 -16.59
CA SER A 153 -5.54 12.57 -16.49
C SER A 153 -6.28 12.71 -15.15
N ARG A 154 -5.87 13.65 -14.27
CA ARG A 154 -6.38 13.72 -12.89
C ARG A 154 -7.90 13.79 -12.80
N VAL A 155 -8.56 14.60 -13.64
CA VAL A 155 -10.03 14.75 -13.61
C VAL A 155 -10.72 13.43 -13.98
N LYS A 156 -10.27 12.78 -15.07
CA LYS A 156 -10.81 11.48 -15.51
C LYS A 156 -10.65 10.42 -14.42
N ASN A 157 -9.46 10.35 -13.84
CA ASN A 157 -9.14 9.36 -12.81
C ASN A 157 -9.95 9.64 -11.53
N SER A 158 -10.08 10.89 -11.08
CA SER A 158 -10.93 11.24 -9.93
C SER A 158 -12.40 10.85 -10.12
N ILE A 159 -12.95 11.08 -11.32
CA ILE A 159 -14.32 10.64 -11.65
C ILE A 159 -14.44 9.12 -11.55
N SER A 160 -13.46 8.38 -12.06
CA SER A 160 -13.43 6.91 -11.97
C SER A 160 -13.39 6.44 -10.51
N ILE A 161 -12.51 7.00 -9.68
CA ILE A 161 -12.39 6.67 -8.25
C ILE A 161 -13.72 6.94 -7.51
N TYR A 162 -14.35 8.08 -7.78
CA TYR A 162 -15.65 8.42 -7.20
C TYR A 162 -16.77 7.45 -7.62
N LYS A 163 -16.86 7.14 -8.92
CA LYS A 163 -17.86 6.21 -9.46
C LYS A 163 -17.71 4.79 -8.91
N LYS A 164 -16.52 4.40 -8.47
CA LYS A 164 -16.27 3.14 -7.76
C LYS A 164 -16.71 3.17 -6.29
N GLY A 165 -17.13 4.31 -5.76
CA GLY A 165 -17.55 4.48 -4.36
C GLY A 165 -16.39 4.48 -3.36
N ILE A 166 -15.14 4.58 -3.82
CA ILE A 166 -13.94 4.42 -2.99
C ILE A 166 -13.65 5.67 -2.15
N VAL A 167 -14.06 6.85 -2.64
CA VAL A 167 -13.83 8.13 -1.96
C VAL A 167 -15.08 8.98 -1.98
N SER A 168 -15.19 9.89 -1.01
CA SER A 168 -16.27 10.89 -0.97
C SER A 168 -16.20 11.86 -2.15
N LEU A 169 -17.29 12.59 -2.38
CA LEU A 169 -17.37 13.63 -3.39
C LEU A 169 -16.28 14.71 -3.17
N GLU A 170 -16.09 15.13 -1.92
CA GLU A 170 -15.10 16.12 -1.51
C GLU A 170 -13.69 15.64 -1.85
N LYS A 171 -13.37 14.38 -1.52
CA LYS A 171 -12.05 13.83 -1.81
C LYS A 171 -11.84 13.66 -3.31
N ALA A 172 -12.85 13.26 -4.08
CA ALA A 172 -12.75 13.18 -5.54
C ALA A 172 -12.51 14.55 -6.19
N ALA A 173 -13.22 15.59 -5.75
CA ALA A 173 -13.00 16.97 -6.20
C ALA A 173 -11.59 17.46 -5.87
N PHE A 174 -11.10 17.19 -4.65
CA PHE A 174 -9.72 17.45 -4.24
C PHE A 174 -8.70 16.77 -5.16
N LEU A 175 -8.87 15.47 -5.43
CA LEU A 175 -7.99 14.72 -6.35
C LEU A 175 -8.03 15.32 -7.76
N ALA A 176 -9.20 15.79 -8.21
CA ALA A 176 -9.36 16.44 -9.52
C ALA A 176 -8.72 17.83 -9.58
N GLY A 177 -8.44 18.46 -8.43
CA GLY A 177 -7.96 19.84 -8.35
C GLY A 177 -9.06 20.84 -8.66
N LEU A 178 -10.31 20.50 -8.34
CA LEU A 178 -11.51 21.29 -8.61
C LEU A 178 -12.26 21.54 -7.29
N ASN A 179 -13.07 22.58 -7.26
CA ASN A 179 -14.07 22.71 -6.19
C ASN A 179 -15.21 21.69 -6.41
N ILE A 180 -16.00 21.45 -5.36
CA ILE A 180 -17.07 20.44 -5.34
C ILE A 180 -18.13 20.73 -6.41
N GLU A 181 -18.54 21.99 -6.57
CA GLU A 181 -19.55 22.41 -7.55
C GLU A 181 -19.13 22.07 -8.99
N THR A 182 -17.89 22.44 -9.36
CA THR A 182 -17.35 22.18 -10.69
C THR A 182 -17.22 20.68 -10.95
N PHE A 183 -16.81 19.92 -9.94
CA PHE A 183 -16.71 18.47 -10.06
C PHE A 183 -18.10 17.82 -10.21
N LEU A 184 -19.10 18.27 -9.47
CA LEU A 184 -20.49 17.82 -9.59
C LEU A 184 -21.04 18.06 -10.99
N ASP A 185 -20.78 19.23 -11.59
CA ASP A 185 -21.23 19.53 -12.95
C ASP A 185 -20.57 18.62 -14.01
N LEU A 186 -19.34 18.17 -13.78
CA LEU A 186 -18.69 17.18 -14.64
C LEU A 186 -19.31 15.79 -14.52
N LEU A 187 -19.82 15.42 -13.34
CA LEU A 187 -20.48 14.12 -13.14
C LEU A 187 -21.86 14.02 -13.80
N ARG A 188 -22.49 15.17 -14.06
CA ARG A 188 -23.82 15.29 -14.70
C ARG A 188 -23.77 15.24 -16.24
N ARG A 189 -22.57 15.32 -16.82
CA ARG A 189 -22.34 15.24 -18.27
C ARG A 189 -22.08 13.80 -18.70
#